data_AF-A0A3D1QXF0-F1
#
_entry.id   AF-A0A3D1QXF0-F1
#
_cell.length_a   1.000
_cell.length_b   1.000
_cell.length_c   1.000
_cell.angle_alpha   90.00
_cell.angle_beta   90.00
_cell.angle_gamma   90.00
#
_symmetry.space_group_name_H-M   'P 1'
#
loop_
_entity.id
_entity.type
_entity.pdbx_description
1 polymer ?
#
loop_
_entity_poly.entity_id
_entity_poly.type
_entity_poly.pdbx_seq_one_letter_code
_entity_poly.pdbx_strand_id
1 'polypeptide(L)'
;MKALWFQHDDTRGAPRQPPALAFKEGKGHLSVNPIYGCSLGCPYCINQADGVGSARRQLAPVPSLLDALERNASIARRLRLSVLDFCDPFDPTVAPVLRELLEGIAARLPRQVVLLTTRLHPGVERLDWLASLELRASVFVSLGDAAGPVPPITSVERRLALLADCRERGLHAAMLLRPLAREWTDPEALRRLLSGAQADEVVVSGLIRSPEIDAGLKARGWPVPAVSGADLEPSLQREVLGLAGEVLPGVPVSAHRSCAINRRWGLPCLVLRSQAKAGWSAGAPATGDDAPPVPRLCRCWGDVRMEAPAGPPVPRLCRCWGDVRMEA
;
A
#
# COMPACT_ATOMS: atom_id res chain seq x y z
N MET A 1 -1.94 5.87 -31.95
CA MET A 1 -1.39 5.58 -30.61
C MET A 1 -2.52 5.17 -29.68
N LYS A 2 -2.52 3.93 -29.17
CA LYS A 2 -3.54 3.46 -28.22
C LYS A 2 -3.30 4.07 -26.84
N ALA A 3 -3.97 5.20 -26.59
CA ALA A 3 -4.73 5.49 -25.37
C ALA A 3 -4.39 4.60 -24.14
N LEU A 4 -3.33 4.94 -23.39
CA LEU A 4 -3.02 4.41 -22.06
C LEU A 4 -4.08 4.92 -21.07
N TRP A 5 -5.22 4.23 -20.93
CA TRP A 5 -6.27 4.64 -19.98
C TRP A 5 -6.63 3.52 -19.00
N PHE A 6 -6.83 3.97 -17.77
CA PHE A 6 -7.44 3.31 -16.61
C PHE A 6 -8.15 1.99 -16.91
N GLN A 7 -7.49 0.87 -16.62
CA GLN A 7 -8.19 -0.40 -16.52
C GLN A 7 -8.90 -0.44 -15.16
N HIS A 8 -10.24 -0.50 -15.20
CA HIS A 8 -11.04 -0.93 -14.06
C HIS A 8 -10.74 -2.40 -13.78
N ASP A 9 -10.36 -2.70 -12.54
CA ASP A 9 -9.96 -4.03 -12.09
C ASP A 9 -11.21 -4.86 -11.70
N ASP A 10 -11.97 -5.32 -12.70
CA ASP A 10 -13.19 -6.11 -12.47
C ASP A 10 -13.34 -7.35 -13.37
N THR A 11 -12.24 -7.99 -13.74
CA THR A 11 -12.32 -9.20 -14.59
C THR A 11 -11.36 -10.28 -14.15
N ARG A 12 -11.90 -11.26 -13.42
CA ARG A 12 -11.24 -12.54 -13.11
C ARG A 12 -11.17 -13.39 -14.38
N GLY A 13 -10.00 -13.94 -14.74
CA GLY A 13 -9.93 -15.12 -15.62
C GLY A 13 -9.03 -15.11 -16.87
N ALA A 14 -8.17 -14.12 -17.12
CA ALA A 14 -7.14 -14.22 -18.16
C ALA A 14 -5.78 -13.72 -17.63
N PRO A 15 -4.62 -14.25 -18.08
CA PRO A 15 -3.31 -13.73 -17.69
C PRO A 15 -3.14 -12.34 -18.32
N ARG A 16 -3.57 -11.31 -17.58
CA ARG A 16 -3.54 -9.94 -18.04
C ARG A 16 -2.24 -9.33 -17.55
N GLN A 17 -1.39 -8.95 -18.50
CA GLN A 17 -0.29 -8.03 -18.23
C GLN A 17 -0.85 -6.86 -17.39
N PRO A 18 -0.26 -6.55 -16.23
CA PRO A 18 -0.78 -5.50 -15.38
C PRO A 18 -0.70 -4.13 -16.09
N PRO A 19 -1.64 -3.21 -15.82
CA PRO A 19 -1.61 -1.89 -16.43
C PRO A 19 -0.47 -1.02 -15.89
N ALA A 20 0.11 -0.19 -16.77
CA ALA A 20 1.15 0.76 -16.38
C ALA A 20 0.63 1.91 -15.49
N LEU A 21 -0.64 2.31 -15.70
CA LEU A 21 -1.39 3.22 -14.84
C LEU A 21 -2.71 2.56 -14.45
N ALA A 22 -2.97 2.45 -13.15
CA ALA A 22 -4.19 1.80 -12.63
C ALA A 22 -4.83 2.65 -11.53
N PHE A 23 -6.07 3.08 -11.72
CA PHE A 23 -6.80 3.72 -10.63
C PHE A 23 -7.34 2.64 -9.70
N LYS A 24 -6.99 2.73 -8.41
CA LYS A 24 -7.48 1.79 -7.39
C LYS A 24 -8.75 2.36 -6.77
N GLU A 25 -9.89 1.95 -7.33
CA GLU A 25 -11.21 2.35 -6.86
C GLU A 25 -11.38 2.06 -5.36
N GLY A 26 -12.02 2.98 -4.64
CA GLY A 26 -12.18 2.93 -3.19
C GLY A 26 -10.92 3.21 -2.35
N LYS A 27 -9.72 3.24 -2.96
CA LYS A 27 -8.46 3.54 -2.26
C LYS A 27 -7.95 4.96 -2.51
N GLY A 28 -8.44 5.64 -3.56
CA GLY A 28 -8.02 7.00 -3.91
C GLY A 28 -6.56 7.09 -4.38
N HIS A 29 -6.02 5.97 -4.89
CA HIS A 29 -4.64 5.86 -5.35
C HIS A 29 -4.59 5.69 -6.87
N LEU A 30 -3.57 6.25 -7.49
CA LEU A 30 -3.14 5.92 -8.84
C LEU A 30 -1.87 5.06 -8.74
N SER A 31 -1.95 3.82 -9.20
CA SER A 31 -0.79 2.94 -9.33
C SER A 31 0.01 3.36 -10.57
N VAL A 32 1.33 3.53 -10.42
CA VAL A 32 2.24 3.93 -11.50
C VAL A 32 3.37 2.90 -11.62
N ASN A 33 3.34 2.14 -12.72
CA ASN A 33 4.18 0.96 -12.92
C ASN A 33 4.81 0.98 -14.31
N PRO A 34 6.06 1.44 -14.46
CA PRO A 34 6.80 1.32 -15.72
C PRO A 34 7.18 -0.13 -16.04
N ILE A 35 7.31 -0.96 -15.01
CA ILE A 35 7.75 -2.34 -15.10
C ILE A 35 6.96 -3.23 -14.12
N TYR A 36 7.07 -4.54 -14.31
CA TYR A 36 6.64 -5.55 -13.33
C TYR A 36 7.67 -6.69 -13.24
N GLY A 37 7.54 -7.51 -12.20
CA GLY A 37 8.41 -8.67 -11.96
C GLY A 37 9.35 -8.42 -10.78
N CYS A 38 9.47 -9.41 -9.89
CA CYS A 38 10.17 -9.27 -8.62
C CYS A 38 11.03 -10.49 -8.30
N SER A 39 12.28 -10.27 -7.88
CA SER A 39 13.23 -11.34 -7.56
C SER A 39 12.99 -12.00 -6.20
N LEU A 40 12.20 -11.36 -5.32
CA LEU A 40 11.98 -11.82 -3.93
C LEU A 40 11.35 -13.22 -3.84
N GLY A 41 10.55 -13.64 -4.82
CA GLY A 41 9.99 -14.99 -4.85
C GLY A 41 9.06 -15.33 -3.67
N CYS A 42 8.38 -14.33 -3.09
CA CYS A 42 7.53 -14.54 -1.92
C CYS A 42 6.40 -15.53 -2.24
N PRO A 43 6.21 -16.60 -1.44
CA PRO A 43 5.30 -17.68 -1.79
C PRO A 43 3.83 -17.27 -1.75
N TYR A 44 3.52 -16.20 -1.02
CA TYR A 44 2.19 -15.59 -0.90
C TYR A 44 1.99 -14.35 -1.79
N CYS A 45 2.90 -14.09 -2.75
CA CYS A 45 2.83 -12.88 -3.56
C CYS A 45 1.54 -12.85 -4.41
N ILE A 46 0.73 -11.80 -4.23
CA ILE A 46 -0.53 -11.63 -4.98
C ILE A 46 -0.31 -11.55 -6.49
N ASN A 47 0.85 -11.06 -6.91
CA ASN A 47 1.21 -10.96 -8.31
C ASN A 47 1.29 -12.34 -8.99
N GLN A 48 1.42 -13.44 -8.23
CA GLN A 48 1.30 -14.80 -8.78
C GLN A 48 -0.11 -15.06 -9.35
N ALA A 49 -1.16 -14.54 -8.71
CA ALA A 49 -2.53 -14.62 -9.20
C ALA A 49 -2.73 -13.78 -10.48
N ASP A 50 -1.94 -12.71 -10.64
CA ASP A 50 -1.95 -11.84 -11.82
C ASP A 50 -1.08 -12.38 -12.98
N GLY A 51 -0.53 -13.60 -12.85
CA GLY A 51 0.39 -14.17 -13.84
C GLY A 51 1.73 -13.42 -13.95
N VAL A 52 2.03 -12.55 -12.97
CA VAL A 52 3.28 -11.81 -12.87
C VAL A 52 4.31 -12.68 -12.17
N GLY A 53 5.19 -13.29 -12.98
CA GLY A 53 6.33 -14.05 -12.50
C GLY A 53 7.50 -13.19 -11.99
N SER A 54 8.64 -13.84 -11.72
CA SER A 54 9.88 -13.18 -11.32
C SER A 54 10.57 -12.43 -12.46
N ALA A 55 10.28 -12.79 -13.71
CA ALA A 55 10.89 -12.17 -14.89
C ALA A 55 10.43 -10.72 -15.04
N ARG A 56 11.40 -9.80 -15.02
CA ARG A 56 11.16 -8.38 -15.23
C ARG A 56 10.69 -8.12 -16.65
N ARG A 57 9.61 -7.35 -16.81
CA ARG A 57 9.15 -6.85 -18.12
C ARG A 57 8.73 -5.38 -18.05
N GLN A 58 8.86 -4.69 -19.17
CA GLN A 58 8.45 -3.30 -19.31
C GLN A 58 6.96 -3.21 -19.66
N LEU A 59 6.22 -2.38 -18.92
CA LEU A 59 4.82 -2.03 -19.19
C LEU A 59 4.75 -0.76 -20.04
N ALA A 60 5.54 0.24 -19.68
CA ALA A 60 5.63 1.52 -20.38
C ALA A 60 6.99 2.18 -20.11
N PRO A 61 7.52 2.99 -21.04
CA PRO A 61 8.63 3.89 -20.75
C PRO A 61 8.27 4.88 -19.63
N VAL A 62 9.23 5.21 -18.76
CA VAL A 62 9.03 6.24 -17.71
C VAL A 62 8.61 7.59 -18.31
N PRO A 63 9.22 8.10 -19.41
CA PRO A 63 8.81 9.38 -20.00
C PRO A 63 7.34 9.44 -20.38
N SER A 64 6.78 8.37 -20.94
CA SER A 64 5.37 8.38 -21.36
C SER A 64 4.40 8.37 -20.18
N LEU A 65 4.79 7.78 -19.04
CA LEU A 65 4.02 7.83 -17.80
C LEU A 65 4.08 9.22 -17.18
N LEU A 66 5.24 9.86 -17.18
CA LEU A 66 5.41 11.23 -16.70
C LEU A 66 4.59 12.21 -17.54
N ASP A 67 4.63 12.09 -18.86
CA ASP A 67 3.81 12.93 -19.78
C ASP A 67 2.31 12.72 -19.55
N ALA A 68 1.88 11.50 -19.21
CA ALA A 68 0.49 11.22 -18.87
C ALA A 68 0.08 11.86 -17.53
N LEU A 69 0.94 11.78 -16.52
CA LEU A 69 0.72 12.40 -15.20
C LEU A 69 0.66 13.92 -15.30
N GLU A 70 1.56 14.53 -16.08
CA GLU A 70 1.65 15.97 -16.28
C GLU A 70 0.45 16.52 -17.05
N ARG A 71 0.06 15.86 -18.16
CA ARG A 71 -1.16 16.23 -18.91
C ARG A 71 -2.42 16.16 -18.04
N ASN A 72 -2.42 15.32 -17.01
CA ASN A 72 -3.54 15.17 -16.07
C ASN A 72 -3.19 15.70 -14.67
N ALA A 73 -2.30 16.69 -14.56
CA ALA A 73 -1.76 17.15 -13.28
C ALA A 73 -2.83 17.57 -12.26
N SER A 74 -3.94 18.17 -12.71
CA SER A 74 -5.05 18.58 -11.84
C SER A 74 -5.69 17.40 -11.10
N ILE A 75 -5.78 16.24 -11.75
CA ILE A 75 -6.28 15.00 -11.17
C ILE A 75 -5.16 14.31 -10.39
N ALA A 76 -3.98 14.17 -10.98
CA ALA A 76 -2.83 13.49 -10.37
C ALA A 76 -2.48 14.09 -8.99
N ARG A 77 -2.46 15.43 -8.87
CA ARG A 77 -2.17 16.14 -7.61
C ARG A 77 -3.19 15.88 -6.49
N ARG A 78 -4.41 15.45 -6.84
CA ARG A 78 -5.46 15.08 -5.87
C ARG A 78 -5.36 13.61 -5.44
N LEU A 79 -4.70 12.79 -6.25
CA LEU A 79 -4.50 11.37 -5.99
C LEU A 79 -3.17 11.15 -5.25
N ARG A 80 -3.02 9.94 -4.68
CA ARG A 80 -1.73 9.48 -4.17
C ARG A 80 -1.15 8.47 -5.14
N LEU A 81 0.14 8.57 -5.42
CA LEU A 81 0.80 7.70 -6.39
C LEU A 81 1.39 6.49 -5.67
N SER A 82 0.85 5.29 -5.93
CA SER A 82 1.45 4.03 -5.48
C SER A 82 2.43 3.60 -6.55
N VAL A 83 3.74 3.69 -6.27
CA VAL A 83 4.77 3.51 -7.29
C VAL A 83 5.32 2.10 -7.23
N LEU A 84 5.42 1.45 -8.40
CA LEU A 84 6.00 0.11 -8.56
C LEU A 84 5.29 -0.96 -7.69
N ASP A 85 3.96 -1.02 -7.74
CA ASP A 85 3.16 -1.99 -6.99
C ASP A 85 3.41 -3.46 -7.39
N PHE A 86 3.98 -3.70 -8.58
CA PHE A 86 4.22 -5.04 -9.14
C PHE A 86 5.66 -5.55 -8.98
N CYS A 87 6.50 -4.83 -8.23
CA CYS A 87 7.85 -5.24 -7.87
C CYS A 87 8.26 -4.64 -6.52
N ASP A 88 9.45 -4.98 -6.02
CA ASP A 88 10.02 -4.24 -4.90
C ASP A 88 10.78 -3.02 -5.44
N PRO A 89 10.43 -1.78 -5.04
CA PRO A 89 11.03 -0.57 -5.61
C PRO A 89 12.54 -0.49 -5.34
N PHE A 90 13.04 -1.16 -4.30
CA PHE A 90 14.44 -1.13 -3.91
C PHE A 90 15.25 -2.34 -4.36
N ASP A 91 14.64 -3.27 -5.10
CA ASP A 91 15.36 -4.32 -5.81
C ASP A 91 16.45 -3.68 -6.70
N PRO A 92 17.71 -4.15 -6.67
CA PRO A 92 18.79 -3.55 -7.46
C PRO A 92 18.50 -3.46 -8.95
N THR A 93 17.71 -4.40 -9.49
CA THR A 93 17.31 -4.41 -10.90
C THR A 93 16.18 -3.43 -11.20
N VAL A 94 15.44 -2.96 -10.21
CA VAL A 94 14.32 -2.00 -10.31
C VAL A 94 14.78 -0.58 -10.00
N ALA A 95 15.76 -0.43 -9.13
CA ALA A 95 16.20 0.85 -8.58
C ALA A 95 16.54 1.95 -9.60
N PRO A 96 17.17 1.67 -10.77
CA PRO A 96 17.37 2.70 -11.79
C PRO A 96 16.05 3.28 -12.32
N VAL A 97 15.03 2.43 -12.51
CA VAL A 97 13.70 2.85 -12.97
C VAL A 97 12.97 3.63 -11.88
N LEU A 98 13.10 3.21 -10.62
CA LEU A 98 12.57 3.99 -9.48
C LEU A 98 13.15 5.40 -9.48
N ARG A 99 14.48 5.53 -9.67
CA ARG A 99 15.17 6.82 -9.68
C ARG A 99 14.62 7.74 -10.76
N GLU A 100 14.63 7.28 -12.01
CA GLU A 100 14.12 8.04 -13.16
C GLU A 100 12.66 8.48 -12.93
N LEU A 101 11.83 7.57 -12.41
CA LEU A 101 10.42 7.86 -12.18
C LEU A 101 10.21 8.90 -11.05
N LEU A 102 10.87 8.75 -9.90
CA LEU A 102 10.67 9.67 -8.79
C LEU A 102 11.28 11.06 -9.03
N GLU A 103 12.45 11.14 -9.66
CA GLU A 103 13.04 12.42 -10.08
C GLU A 103 12.13 13.14 -11.09
N GLY A 104 11.57 12.41 -12.06
CA GLY A 104 10.61 12.95 -13.01
C GLY A 104 9.29 13.40 -12.37
N ILE A 105 8.76 12.65 -11.39
CA ILE A 105 7.57 13.06 -10.64
C ILE A 105 7.88 14.30 -9.81
N ALA A 106 9.02 14.35 -9.11
CA ALA A 106 9.41 15.49 -8.28
C ALA A 106 9.54 16.77 -9.12
N ALA A 107 10.13 16.68 -10.31
CA ALA A 107 10.31 17.82 -11.21
C ALA A 107 8.98 18.35 -11.79
N ARG A 108 8.04 17.46 -12.15
CA ARG A 108 6.79 17.84 -12.84
C ARG A 108 5.60 18.06 -11.91
N LEU A 109 5.59 17.35 -10.78
CA LEU A 109 4.55 17.33 -9.77
C LEU A 109 5.17 17.50 -8.37
N PRO A 110 5.75 18.66 -8.06
CA PRO A 110 6.35 18.90 -6.74
C PRO A 110 5.30 18.71 -5.64
N ARG A 111 5.76 18.20 -4.49
CA ARG A 111 4.95 17.84 -3.30
C ARG A 111 3.90 16.75 -3.54
N GLN A 112 4.00 16.02 -4.65
CA GLN A 112 3.16 14.85 -4.90
C GLN A 112 3.37 13.82 -3.79
N VAL A 113 2.25 13.22 -3.35
CA VAL A 113 2.28 12.14 -2.37
C VAL A 113 2.58 10.84 -3.09
N VAL A 114 3.67 10.18 -2.67
CA VAL A 114 4.13 8.92 -3.25
C VAL A 114 4.22 7.85 -2.16
N LEU A 115 3.79 6.63 -2.50
CA LEU A 115 3.83 5.46 -1.64
C LEU A 115 4.78 4.45 -2.24
N LEU A 116 5.70 3.97 -1.42
CA LEU A 116 6.61 2.87 -1.74
C LEU A 116 6.31 1.73 -0.76
N THR A 117 6.26 0.49 -1.24
CA THR A 117 6.14 -0.68 -0.36
C THR A 117 7.25 -1.63 -0.66
N THR A 118 8.02 -1.99 0.37
CA THR A 118 9.28 -2.71 0.20
C THR A 118 9.51 -3.71 1.33
N ARG A 119 10.34 -4.71 1.05
CA ARG A 119 10.97 -5.62 2.01
C ARG A 119 12.49 -5.46 2.06
N LEU A 120 13.05 -4.54 1.27
CA LEU A 120 14.48 -4.38 1.08
C LEU A 120 14.96 -3.07 1.68
N HIS A 121 16.04 -3.14 2.45
CA HIS A 121 16.77 -1.97 2.88
C HIS A 121 17.67 -1.48 1.73
N PRO A 122 17.41 -0.31 1.11
CA PRO A 122 18.17 0.13 -0.06
C PRO A 122 19.57 0.67 0.27
N GLY A 123 19.85 0.91 1.55
CA GLY A 123 21.05 1.59 2.03
C GLY A 123 20.77 3.06 2.27
N VAL A 124 21.53 3.64 3.21
CA VAL A 124 21.38 5.02 3.68
C VAL A 124 21.45 6.05 2.56
N GLU A 125 22.41 5.91 1.63
CA GLU A 125 22.58 6.85 0.51
C GLU A 125 21.33 6.97 -0.37
N ARG A 126 20.60 5.87 -0.56
CA ARG A 126 19.37 5.89 -1.35
C ARG A 126 18.20 6.48 -0.57
N LEU A 127 18.20 6.35 0.75
CA LEU A 127 17.22 7.04 1.60
C LEU A 127 17.50 8.54 1.65
N ASP A 128 18.77 8.95 1.71
CA ASP A 128 19.19 10.35 1.62
C ASP A 128 18.75 10.96 0.29
N TRP A 129 18.96 10.25 -0.82
CA TRP A 129 18.43 10.65 -2.12
C TRP A 129 16.90 10.78 -2.10
N LEU A 130 16.17 9.80 -1.58
CA LEU A 130 14.70 9.86 -1.52
C LEU A 130 14.21 11.05 -0.68
N ALA A 131 14.87 11.35 0.44
CA ALA A 131 14.57 12.49 1.29
C ALA A 131 14.91 13.84 0.64
N SER A 132 15.86 13.87 -0.30
CA SER A 132 16.23 15.10 -1.02
C SER A 132 15.21 15.51 -2.11
N LEU A 133 14.33 14.61 -2.54
CA LEU A 133 13.32 14.91 -3.55
C LEU A 133 12.19 15.79 -2.96
N GLU A 134 11.67 16.74 -3.75
CA GLU A 134 10.49 17.53 -3.36
C GLU A 134 9.18 16.71 -3.46
N LEU A 135 9.10 15.64 -2.68
CA LEU A 135 7.98 14.68 -2.63
C LEU A 135 7.53 14.47 -1.19
N ARG A 136 6.25 14.12 -1.03
CA ARG A 136 5.72 13.61 0.25
C ARG A 136 5.78 12.09 0.22
N ALA A 137 6.96 11.56 0.47
CA ALA A 137 7.24 10.13 0.36
C ALA A 137 6.84 9.37 1.63
N SER A 138 6.21 8.22 1.44
CA SER A 138 5.86 7.28 2.52
C SER A 138 6.32 5.88 2.18
N VAL A 139 7.17 5.33 3.04
CA VAL A 139 7.77 4.02 2.91
C VAL A 139 7.04 3.05 3.82
N PHE A 140 6.35 2.09 3.21
CA PHE A 140 5.71 0.98 3.90
C PHE A 140 6.65 -0.21 3.91
N VAL A 141 7.11 -0.61 5.09
CA VAL A 141 8.01 -1.74 5.24
C VAL A 141 7.21 -2.98 5.60
N SER A 142 7.10 -3.93 4.68
CA SER A 142 6.34 -5.18 4.89
C SER A 142 7.08 -6.07 5.88
N LEU A 143 6.42 -6.41 6.98
CA LEU A 143 6.96 -7.16 8.11
C LEU A 143 6.01 -8.25 8.66
N GLY A 144 4.81 -8.39 8.09
CA GLY A 144 3.80 -9.33 8.59
C GLY A 144 4.16 -10.80 8.43
N ASP A 145 5.15 -11.10 7.59
CA ASP A 145 5.68 -12.45 7.39
C ASP A 145 6.84 -12.80 8.35
N ALA A 146 7.20 -11.94 9.32
CA ALA A 146 8.40 -12.12 10.14
C ALA A 146 8.52 -13.48 10.86
N ALA A 147 7.39 -14.08 11.24
CA ALA A 147 7.31 -15.43 11.84
C ALA A 147 6.77 -16.50 10.86
N GLY A 148 6.57 -16.13 9.60
CA GLY A 148 5.95 -16.96 8.57
C GLY A 148 6.89 -17.22 7.39
N PRO A 149 6.35 -17.36 6.17
CA PRO A 149 7.11 -17.66 4.97
C PRO A 149 7.98 -16.49 4.47
N VAL A 150 8.98 -16.08 5.25
CA VAL A 150 9.91 -15.00 4.89
C VAL A 150 10.70 -15.37 3.62
N PRO A 151 10.73 -14.49 2.61
CA PRO A 151 11.60 -14.67 1.45
C PRO A 151 13.08 -14.75 1.86
N PRO A 152 13.88 -15.71 1.33
CA PRO A 152 15.26 -15.93 1.77
C PRO A 152 16.18 -14.71 1.69
N ILE A 153 15.93 -13.80 0.75
CA ILE A 153 16.76 -12.61 0.53
C ILE A 153 16.36 -11.40 1.39
N THR A 154 15.45 -11.58 2.34
CA THR A 154 14.95 -10.50 3.22
C THR A 154 15.29 -10.80 4.68
N SER A 155 15.89 -9.85 5.39
CA SER A 155 16.15 -9.93 6.84
C SER A 155 15.11 -9.10 7.59
N VAL A 156 14.59 -9.62 8.71
CA VAL A 156 13.69 -8.87 9.59
C VAL A 156 14.44 -7.70 10.22
N GLU A 157 15.68 -7.92 10.69
CA GLU A 157 16.52 -6.90 11.31
C GLU A 157 16.77 -5.73 10.35
N ARG A 158 17.13 -6.02 9.09
CA ARG A 158 17.34 -4.97 8.07
C ARG A 158 16.05 -4.20 7.75
N ARG A 159 14.89 -4.84 7.83
CA ARG A 159 13.59 -4.17 7.63
C ARG A 159 13.22 -3.29 8.84
N LEU A 160 13.55 -3.71 10.05
CA LEU A 160 13.40 -2.86 11.23
C LEU A 160 14.35 -1.65 11.18
N ALA A 161 15.61 -1.86 10.79
CA ALA A 161 16.56 -0.77 10.56
C ALA A 161 16.05 0.23 9.51
N LEU A 162 15.41 -0.26 8.43
CA LEU A 162 14.84 0.61 7.41
C LEU A 162 13.80 1.58 7.99
N LEU A 163 12.99 1.15 8.95
CA LEU A 163 12.01 2.02 9.59
C LEU A 163 12.71 3.16 10.35
N ALA A 164 13.75 2.83 11.13
CA ALA A 164 14.54 3.81 11.87
C ALA A 164 15.26 4.78 10.92
N ASP A 165 15.99 4.27 9.93
CA ASP A 165 16.77 5.06 8.97
C ASP A 165 15.88 6.01 8.16
N CYS A 166 14.64 5.60 7.82
CA CYS A 166 13.67 6.48 7.18
C CYS A 166 13.30 7.66 8.08
N ARG A 167 13.01 7.41 9.36
CA ARG A 167 12.59 8.44 10.33
C ARG A 167 13.68 9.46 10.59
N GLU A 168 14.92 9.00 10.75
CA GLU A 168 16.08 9.88 10.92
C GLU A 168 16.24 10.87 9.77
N ARG A 169 15.78 10.49 8.57
CA ARG A 169 15.81 11.31 7.35
C ARG A 169 14.53 12.10 7.10
N GLY A 170 13.59 12.10 8.05
CA GLY A 170 12.32 12.81 7.93
C GLY A 170 11.32 12.17 6.95
N LEU A 171 11.61 10.96 6.44
CA LEU A 171 10.66 10.19 5.62
C LEU A 171 9.58 9.59 6.51
N HIS A 172 8.35 9.52 6.03
CA HIS A 172 7.29 8.79 6.73
C HIS A 172 7.55 7.29 6.63
N ALA A 173 7.73 6.63 7.77
CA ALA A 173 8.03 5.21 7.88
C ALA A 173 6.86 4.44 8.52
N ALA A 174 6.16 3.64 7.73
CA ALA A 174 5.02 2.86 8.20
C ALA A 174 5.37 1.36 8.25
N MET A 175 5.15 0.74 9.40
CA MET A 175 5.27 -0.69 9.59
C MET A 175 4.05 -1.39 8.96
N LEU A 176 4.24 -2.10 7.86
CA LEU A 176 3.17 -2.84 7.20
C LEU A 176 3.17 -4.31 7.66
N LEU A 177 2.32 -4.63 8.63
CA LEU A 177 2.01 -5.99 9.06
C LEU A 177 1.12 -6.66 8.02
N ARG A 178 1.76 -7.13 6.95
CA ARG A 178 1.14 -7.91 5.86
C ARG A 178 2.16 -8.89 5.24
N PRO A 179 1.77 -10.12 4.90
CA PRO A 179 0.46 -10.73 5.16
C PRO A 179 0.32 -11.25 6.59
N LEU A 180 -0.77 -10.90 7.26
CA LEU A 180 -1.15 -11.54 8.52
C LEU A 180 -2.04 -12.75 8.25
N ALA A 181 -1.73 -13.86 8.92
CA ALA A 181 -2.52 -15.08 8.94
C ALA A 181 -2.34 -15.78 10.29
N ARG A 182 -3.38 -16.44 10.79
CA ARG A 182 -3.40 -17.07 12.11
C ARG A 182 -2.23 -18.04 12.31
N GLU A 183 -2.01 -18.86 11.30
CA GLU A 183 -1.00 -19.93 11.25
C GLU A 183 0.43 -19.39 11.12
N TRP A 184 0.60 -18.11 10.80
CA TRP A 184 1.90 -17.46 10.61
C TRP A 184 2.17 -16.37 11.65
N THR A 185 1.22 -16.12 12.56
CA THR A 185 1.32 -15.07 13.56
C THR A 185 1.50 -15.69 14.94
N ASP A 186 2.73 -15.67 15.43
CA ASP A 186 3.04 -15.94 16.83
C ASP A 186 2.95 -14.63 17.64
N PRO A 187 2.07 -14.52 18.66
CA PRO A 187 1.91 -13.29 19.43
C PRO A 187 3.20 -12.78 20.08
N GLU A 188 4.07 -13.68 20.53
CA GLU A 188 5.32 -13.30 21.20
C GLU A 188 6.37 -12.80 20.19
N ALA A 189 6.50 -13.45 19.03
CA ALA A 189 7.30 -12.92 17.93
C ALA A 189 6.77 -11.57 17.45
N LEU A 190 5.45 -11.40 17.35
CA LEU A 190 4.84 -10.13 17.00
C LEU A 190 5.12 -9.05 18.05
N ARG A 191 5.05 -9.37 19.35
CA ARG A 191 5.41 -8.45 20.44
C ARG A 191 6.86 -8.00 20.31
N ARG A 192 7.81 -8.93 20.10
CA ARG A 192 9.22 -8.60 19.88
C ARG A 192 9.42 -7.69 18.67
N LEU A 193 8.73 -8.01 17.57
CA LEU A 193 8.78 -7.24 16.33
C LEU A 193 8.25 -5.81 16.53
N LEU A 194 7.11 -5.65 17.19
CA LEU A 194 6.52 -4.35 17.53
C LEU A 194 7.44 -3.56 18.45
N SER A 195 8.00 -4.20 19.48
CA SER A 195 8.89 -3.55 20.47
C SER A 195 10.18 -3.03 19.84
N GLY A 196 10.70 -3.71 18.81
CA GLY A 196 11.88 -3.29 18.08
C GLY A 196 11.61 -2.30 16.94
N ALA A 197 10.36 -1.97 16.64
CA ALA A 197 9.99 -1.13 15.51
C ALA A 197 9.96 0.35 15.88
N GLN A 198 10.77 1.15 15.19
CA GLN A 198 10.65 2.61 15.19
C GLN A 198 9.82 3.03 13.98
N ALA A 199 8.49 3.04 14.09
CA ALA A 199 7.58 3.43 13.02
C ALA A 199 6.75 4.66 13.39
N ASP A 200 6.42 5.49 12.40
CA ASP A 200 5.43 6.55 12.55
C ASP A 200 4.01 5.99 12.67
N GLU A 201 3.76 4.81 12.11
CA GLU A 201 2.44 4.20 12.01
C GLU A 201 2.52 2.69 11.78
N VAL A 202 1.54 1.94 12.28
CA VAL A 202 1.36 0.51 11.98
C VAL A 202 0.18 0.33 11.03
N VAL A 203 0.36 -0.47 9.98
CA VAL A 203 -0.70 -0.85 9.04
C VAL A 203 -0.89 -2.35 9.05
N VAL A 204 -2.10 -2.81 9.37
CA VAL A 204 -2.44 -4.24 9.46
C VAL A 204 -3.25 -4.68 8.26
N SER A 205 -2.90 -5.83 7.66
CA SER A 205 -3.66 -6.40 6.55
C SER A 205 -3.43 -7.90 6.41
N GLY A 206 -4.50 -8.63 6.12
CA GLY A 206 -4.46 -10.08 5.95
C GLY A 206 -3.75 -10.56 4.68
N LEU A 207 -3.54 -11.88 4.63
CA LEU A 207 -3.24 -12.59 3.39
C LEU A 207 -4.40 -12.45 2.41
N ILE A 208 -4.11 -12.06 1.16
CA ILE A 208 -5.05 -12.27 0.07
C ILE A 208 -4.80 -13.67 -0.47
N ARG A 209 -5.84 -14.51 -0.52
CA ARG A 209 -5.73 -15.87 -1.07
C ARG A 209 -6.21 -15.97 -2.50
N SER A 210 -5.58 -16.88 -3.23
CA SER A 210 -5.99 -17.37 -4.53
C SER A 210 -5.55 -18.83 -4.67
N PRO A 211 -6.13 -19.62 -5.60
CA PRO A 211 -5.66 -20.97 -5.87
C PRO A 211 -4.16 -21.04 -6.20
N GLU A 212 -3.62 -20.03 -6.91
CA GLU A 212 -2.21 -19.93 -7.27
C GLU A 212 -1.33 -19.71 -6.04
N ILE A 213 -1.75 -18.85 -5.12
CA ILE A 213 -1.06 -18.62 -3.84
C ILE A 213 -1.07 -19.89 -3.00
N ASP A 214 -2.22 -20.55 -2.89
CA ASP A 214 -2.36 -21.80 -2.13
C ASP A 214 -1.44 -22.89 -2.71
N ALA A 215 -1.39 -23.01 -4.04
CA ALA A 215 -0.47 -23.93 -4.72
C ALA A 215 0.99 -23.55 -4.48
N GLY A 216 1.32 -22.25 -4.55
CA GLY A 216 2.66 -21.72 -4.30
C GLY A 216 3.16 -21.96 -2.87
N LEU A 217 2.27 -21.88 -1.88
CA LEU A 217 2.54 -22.20 -0.47
C LEU A 217 2.76 -23.70 -0.29
N LYS A 218 1.84 -24.55 -0.80
CA LYS A 218 1.95 -26.02 -0.73
C LYS A 218 3.23 -26.54 -1.37
N ALA A 219 3.57 -26.04 -2.56
CA ALA A 219 4.78 -26.43 -3.29
C ALA A 219 6.08 -26.11 -2.53
N ARG A 220 6.04 -25.18 -1.57
CA ARG A 220 7.17 -24.78 -0.73
C ARG A 220 7.05 -25.28 0.71
N GLY A 221 6.10 -26.17 0.99
CA GLY A 221 5.93 -26.81 2.30
C GLY A 221 5.33 -25.90 3.38
N TRP A 222 4.72 -24.77 3.03
CA TRP A 222 4.11 -23.87 4.00
C TRP A 222 2.64 -24.22 4.26
N PRO A 223 2.16 -24.12 5.52
CA PRO A 223 0.74 -24.28 5.82
C PRO A 223 -0.07 -23.21 5.09
N VAL A 224 -1.15 -23.64 4.45
CA VAL A 224 -2.12 -22.75 3.80
C VAL A 224 -3.12 -22.29 4.85
N PRO A 225 -3.23 -20.99 5.13
CA PRO A 225 -4.17 -20.47 6.11
C PRO A 225 -5.62 -20.83 5.82
N ALA A 226 -6.40 -21.15 6.86
CA ALA A 226 -7.78 -21.60 6.73
C ALA A 226 -8.73 -20.49 6.22
N VAL A 227 -8.45 -19.24 6.58
CA VAL A 227 -9.30 -18.08 6.26
C VAL A 227 -9.39 -17.91 4.74
N SER A 228 -10.59 -17.75 4.19
CA SER A 228 -10.82 -17.43 2.77
C SER A 228 -11.17 -15.95 2.60
N GLY A 229 -10.53 -15.26 1.64
CA GLY A 229 -10.81 -13.86 1.31
C GLY A 229 -9.61 -12.92 1.48
N ALA A 230 -9.84 -11.63 1.23
CA ALA A 230 -8.85 -10.56 1.33
C ALA A 230 -8.80 -9.89 2.71
N ASP A 231 -9.66 -10.33 3.64
CA ASP A 231 -9.85 -9.72 4.95
C ASP A 231 -9.05 -10.45 6.02
N LEU A 232 -8.51 -9.68 6.96
CA LEU A 232 -7.87 -10.21 8.15
C LEU A 232 -8.93 -10.86 9.04
N GLU A 233 -8.64 -12.05 9.58
CA GLU A 233 -9.54 -12.73 10.52
C GLU A 233 -9.89 -11.77 11.70
N PRO A 234 -11.19 -11.54 12.02
CA PRO A 234 -11.56 -10.51 13.00
C PRO A 234 -10.99 -10.72 14.42
N SER A 235 -10.81 -11.96 14.84
CA SER A 235 -10.15 -12.32 16.10
C SER A 235 -8.67 -11.91 16.05
N LEU A 236 -7.95 -12.30 14.99
CA LEU A 236 -6.53 -11.98 14.80
C LEU A 236 -6.33 -10.48 14.68
N GLN A 237 -7.22 -9.79 13.98
CA GLN A 237 -7.21 -8.34 13.91
C GLN A 237 -7.30 -7.72 15.30
N ARG A 238 -8.25 -8.14 16.15
CA ARG A 238 -8.37 -7.60 17.51
C ARG A 238 -7.13 -7.87 18.36
N GLU A 239 -6.55 -9.06 18.26
CA GLU A 239 -5.32 -9.41 18.97
C GLU A 239 -4.13 -8.56 18.53
N VAL A 240 -3.90 -8.43 17.21
CA VAL A 240 -2.82 -7.61 16.65
C VAL A 240 -3.00 -6.13 17.02
N LEU A 241 -4.23 -5.61 16.94
CA LEU A 241 -4.53 -4.22 17.31
C LEU A 241 -4.34 -3.99 18.82
N GLY A 242 -4.79 -4.92 19.67
CA GLY A 242 -4.59 -4.85 21.11
C GLY A 242 -3.10 -4.85 21.48
N LEU A 243 -2.33 -5.76 20.88
CA LEU A 243 -0.89 -5.85 21.12
C LEU A 243 -0.13 -4.63 20.60
N ALA A 244 -0.49 -4.09 19.43
CA ALA A 244 0.10 -2.85 18.92
C ALA A 244 -0.20 -1.67 19.85
N GLY A 245 -1.41 -1.56 20.39
CA GLY A 245 -1.78 -0.53 21.36
C GLY A 245 -1.04 -0.65 22.69
N GLU A 246 -0.78 -1.88 23.15
CA GLU A 246 0.00 -2.17 24.36
C GLU A 246 1.48 -1.81 24.18
N VAL A 247 2.10 -2.25 23.07
CA VAL A 247 3.55 -2.19 22.87
C VAL A 247 4.01 -0.85 22.30
N LEU A 248 3.20 -0.20 21.48
CA LEU A 248 3.52 1.07 20.81
C LEU A 248 2.49 2.15 21.17
N PRO A 249 2.39 2.55 22.46
CA PRO A 249 1.43 3.55 22.88
C PRO A 249 1.66 4.87 22.13
N GLY A 250 0.58 5.43 21.59
CA GLY A 250 0.62 6.68 20.81
C GLY A 250 1.03 6.54 19.35
N VAL A 251 1.50 5.35 18.91
CA VAL A 251 1.70 5.07 17.49
C VAL A 251 0.35 4.72 16.86
N PRO A 252 -0.12 5.45 15.85
CA PRO A 252 -1.40 5.17 15.23
C PRO A 252 -1.39 3.81 14.51
N VAL A 253 -2.55 3.16 14.47
CA VAL A 253 -2.75 1.90 13.75
C VAL A 253 -3.85 2.05 12.70
N SER A 254 -3.62 1.52 11.49
CA SER A 254 -4.53 1.61 10.35
C SER A 254 -4.79 0.24 9.73
N ALA A 255 -6.03 -0.01 9.30
CA ALA A 255 -6.37 -1.20 8.53
C ALA A 255 -5.94 -1.11 7.05
N HIS A 256 -5.67 0.10 6.55
CA HIS A 256 -5.33 0.32 5.15
C HIS A 256 -4.22 1.36 4.98
N ARG A 257 -3.33 1.12 4.01
CA ARG A 257 -2.27 2.08 3.62
C ARG A 257 -2.86 3.46 3.26
N SER A 258 -4.03 3.51 2.63
CA SER A 258 -4.69 4.76 2.27
C SER A 258 -5.08 5.59 3.51
N CYS A 259 -5.54 4.94 4.59
CA CYS A 259 -5.83 5.61 5.86
C CYS A 259 -4.56 6.22 6.46
N ALA A 260 -3.47 5.46 6.48
CA ALA A 260 -2.18 5.92 6.97
C ALA A 260 -1.67 7.17 6.24
N ILE A 261 -1.71 7.14 4.91
CA ILE A 261 -1.32 8.27 4.08
C ILE A 261 -2.21 9.49 4.29
N ASN A 262 -3.52 9.28 4.43
CA ASN A 262 -4.45 10.38 4.66
C ASN A 262 -4.17 11.08 5.99
N ARG A 263 -3.91 10.29 7.04
CA ARG A 263 -3.54 10.80 8.36
C ARG A 263 -2.22 11.57 8.31
N ARG A 264 -1.16 10.93 7.81
CA ARG A 264 0.18 11.54 7.77
C ARG A 264 0.22 12.88 7.05
N TRP A 265 -0.48 12.98 5.92
CA TRP A 265 -0.36 14.14 5.02
C TRP A 265 -1.59 15.05 5.04
N GLY A 266 -2.50 14.88 6.00
CA GLY A 266 -3.70 15.70 6.15
C GLY A 266 -4.62 15.68 4.93
N LEU A 267 -4.73 14.52 4.27
CA LEU A 267 -5.47 14.42 3.01
C LEU A 267 -6.91 13.95 3.25
N PRO A 268 -7.88 14.43 2.45
CA PRO A 268 -9.26 13.98 2.57
C PRO A 268 -9.38 12.51 2.23
N CYS A 269 -10.20 11.76 2.96
CA CYS A 269 -10.53 10.39 2.57
C CYS A 269 -11.32 10.42 1.26
N LEU A 270 -10.66 10.02 0.16
CA LEU A 270 -11.24 9.99 -1.18
C LEU A 270 -11.79 8.60 -1.45
N VAL A 271 -13.08 8.42 -1.24
CA VAL A 271 -13.82 7.29 -1.81
C VAL A 271 -14.48 7.80 -3.08
N LEU A 272 -13.84 7.59 -4.21
CA LEU A 272 -14.49 7.73 -5.51
C LEU A 272 -15.38 6.49 -5.68
N ARG A 273 -16.70 6.65 -5.53
CA ARG A 273 -17.67 5.65 -5.99
C ARG A 273 -17.70 5.75 -7.52
N SER A 274 -17.49 4.65 -8.24
CA SER A 274 -17.88 4.59 -9.64
C SER A 274 -19.37 4.94 -9.75
N GLN A 275 -19.68 5.97 -10.51
CA GLN A 275 -20.91 5.91 -11.28
C GLN A 275 -20.60 4.96 -12.43
N ALA A 276 -20.87 3.68 -12.23
CA ALA A 276 -21.00 2.77 -13.35
C ALA A 276 -22.01 3.39 -14.34
N LYS A 277 -21.61 3.48 -15.62
CA LYS A 277 -22.38 3.93 -16.80
C LYS A 277 -22.20 5.38 -17.32
N ALA A 278 -21.01 5.95 -17.28
CA ALA A 278 -20.64 6.91 -18.32
C ALA A 278 -19.61 6.24 -19.24
N GLY A 279 -20.00 5.96 -20.48
CA GLY A 279 -19.10 5.41 -21.49
C GLY A 279 -18.05 6.47 -21.86
N TRP A 280 -16.80 6.27 -21.44
CA TRP A 280 -15.68 7.07 -21.93
C TRP A 280 -15.25 6.50 -23.29
N SER A 281 -15.97 6.89 -24.35
CA SER A 281 -15.59 6.55 -25.73
C SER A 281 -14.62 7.60 -26.28
N ALA A 282 -13.49 7.13 -26.80
CA ALA A 282 -12.54 7.95 -27.56
C ALA A 282 -13.22 8.47 -28.84
N GLY A 283 -13.37 9.79 -29.00
CA GLY A 283 -13.64 10.36 -30.31
C GLY A 283 -14.58 11.56 -30.43
N ALA A 284 -14.95 12.28 -29.36
CA ALA A 284 -15.71 13.53 -29.51
C ALA A 284 -14.96 14.72 -28.92
N PRO A 285 -14.91 15.88 -29.62
CA PRO A 285 -14.43 17.11 -29.01
C PRO A 285 -15.35 17.46 -27.85
N ALA A 286 -14.75 17.82 -26.71
CA ALA A 286 -15.47 18.20 -25.51
C ALA A 286 -16.34 19.44 -25.80
N THR A 287 -17.62 19.22 -26.11
CA THR A 287 -18.66 20.21 -25.92
C THR A 287 -19.05 20.18 -24.45
N GLY A 288 -19.30 21.36 -23.88
CA GLY A 288 -19.41 21.60 -22.44
C GLY A 288 -20.33 20.62 -21.69
N ASP A 289 -19.99 20.44 -20.41
CA ASP A 289 -20.70 19.73 -19.34
C ASP A 289 -20.30 18.28 -18.99
N ASP A 290 -19.24 17.71 -19.59
CA ASP A 290 -18.62 16.47 -19.07
C ASP A 290 -17.61 16.76 -17.95
N ALA A 291 -18.13 17.01 -16.74
CA ALA A 291 -17.29 17.21 -15.56
C ALA A 291 -16.60 15.90 -15.12
N PRO A 292 -15.28 15.91 -14.81
CA PRO A 292 -14.61 14.75 -14.23
C PRO A 292 -15.24 14.36 -12.88
N PRO A 293 -15.17 13.08 -12.47
CA PRO A 293 -15.76 12.63 -11.22
C PRO A 293 -15.25 13.47 -10.05
N VAL A 294 -16.17 14.17 -9.38
CA VAL A 294 -15.86 15.03 -8.23
C VAL A 294 -15.57 14.12 -7.03
N PRO A 295 -14.35 14.16 -6.45
CA PRO A 295 -14.06 13.42 -5.23
C PRO A 295 -14.95 13.94 -4.10
N ARG A 296 -15.83 13.10 -3.54
CA ARG A 296 -16.54 13.43 -2.31
C ARG A 296 -15.67 13.07 -1.11
N LEU A 297 -15.54 13.99 -0.17
CA LEU A 297 -14.95 13.73 1.15
C LEU A 297 -15.76 12.63 1.86
N CYS A 298 -15.13 11.51 2.22
CA CYS A 298 -15.66 10.70 3.32
C CYS A 298 -15.52 11.52 4.61
N ARG A 299 -16.62 11.65 5.37
CA ARG A 299 -16.64 12.15 6.75
C ARG A 299 -16.03 11.12 7.71
N CYS A 300 -14.77 10.78 7.46
CA CYS A 300 -14.01 9.79 8.23
C CYS A 300 -13.19 10.47 9.36
N TRP A 301 -13.25 11.80 9.48
CA TRP A 301 -12.57 12.58 10.52
C TRP A 301 -13.62 13.28 11.38
N GLY A 302 -13.84 12.74 12.57
CA GLY A 302 -14.49 13.41 13.69
C GLY A 302 -13.76 12.97 14.95
N ASP A 303 -13.25 13.92 15.72
CA ASP A 303 -12.70 13.66 17.04
C ASP A 303 -13.80 13.02 17.90
N VAL A 304 -13.64 11.74 18.24
CA VAL A 304 -14.54 11.09 19.21
C VAL A 304 -14.01 11.40 20.60
N ARG A 305 -14.59 12.42 21.25
CA ARG A 305 -14.52 12.55 22.71
C ARG A 305 -15.49 11.54 23.32
N MET A 306 -14.99 10.60 24.10
CA MET A 306 -15.82 9.69 24.88
C MET A 306 -16.29 10.42 26.14
N GLU A 307 -17.55 10.84 26.20
CA GLU A 307 -18.23 11.04 27.49
C GLU A 307 -18.63 9.67 28.03
N ALA A 308 -18.30 9.40 29.30
CA ALA A 308 -18.47 8.10 29.94
C ALA A 308 -19.96 7.69 30.02
N PRO A 309 -20.36 6.49 29.54
CA PRO A 309 -21.66 5.93 29.85
C PRO A 309 -21.55 4.87 30.95
N ALA A 310 -22.45 4.98 31.93
CA ALA A 310 -22.69 3.96 32.93
C ALA A 310 -23.26 2.69 32.29
N GLY A 311 -22.55 1.56 32.43
CA GLY A 311 -23.03 0.22 32.06
C GLY A 311 -21.99 -0.60 31.29
N PRO A 312 -22.08 -1.95 31.31
CA PRO A 312 -21.10 -2.80 30.66
C PRO A 312 -21.28 -2.73 29.13
N PRO A 313 -20.26 -2.31 28.35
CA PRO A 313 -20.40 -2.12 26.91
C PRO A 313 -20.34 -3.45 26.17
N VAL A 314 -21.36 -3.71 25.34
CA VAL A 314 -21.26 -4.64 24.20
C VAL A 314 -21.01 -3.79 22.95
N PRO A 315 -19.80 -3.82 22.34
CA PRO A 315 -19.51 -2.97 21.19
C PRO A 315 -20.24 -3.45 19.93
N ARG A 316 -21.06 -2.59 19.32
CA ARG A 316 -21.56 -2.73 17.95
C ARG A 316 -20.76 -1.82 17.02
N LEU A 317 -20.19 -2.38 15.94
CA LEU A 317 -19.28 -1.70 15.01
C LEU A 317 -20.01 -0.93 13.91
N CYS A 318 -19.62 0.33 13.66
CA CYS A 318 -19.97 1.06 12.43
C CYS A 318 -18.98 0.75 11.29
N ARG A 319 -19.35 0.92 10.03
CA ARG A 319 -18.44 0.76 8.87
C ARG A 319 -17.82 2.14 8.59
N CYS A 320 -16.48 2.23 8.51
CA CYS A 320 -15.64 3.44 8.44
C CYS A 320 -15.18 3.95 9.82
N TRP A 321 -14.00 3.53 10.30
CA TRP A 321 -13.45 3.97 11.60
C TRP A 321 -12.30 4.98 11.45
N GLY A 322 -12.38 6.02 12.29
CA GLY A 322 -11.32 6.96 12.64
C GLY A 322 -10.47 6.48 13.81
N ASP A 323 -9.65 7.38 14.35
CA ASP A 323 -8.58 7.11 15.32
C ASP A 323 -9.08 6.51 16.65
N VAL A 324 -8.35 5.51 17.15
CA VAL A 324 -8.42 5.07 18.55
C VAL A 324 -7.14 5.56 19.23
N ARG A 325 -7.24 6.59 20.07
CA ARG A 325 -6.21 6.91 21.08
C ARG A 325 -6.63 6.21 22.36
N MET A 326 -5.79 5.30 22.86
CA MET A 326 -5.95 4.74 24.20
C MET A 326 -5.27 5.73 25.16
N GLU A 327 -6.05 6.40 26.00
CA GLU A 327 -5.50 7.13 27.15
C GLU A 327 -5.12 6.13 28.26
N ALA A 328 -4.08 6.48 29.02
CA ALA A 328 -3.52 5.69 30.11
C ALA A 328 -4.44 5.62 31.33
#